data_AF-A0A1G5N0I3-F1
#
_entry.id   AF-A0A1G5N0I3-F1
#
_cell.length_a   1.000
_cell.length_b   1.000
_cell.length_c   1.000
_cell.angle_alpha   90.00
_cell.angle_beta   90.00
_cell.angle_gamma   90.00
#
_symmetry.space_group_name_H-M   'P 1'
#
loop_
_entity.id
_entity.type
_entity.pdbx_description
1 polymer ?
#
loop_
_entity_poly.entity_id
_entity_poly.type
_entity_poly.pdbx_seq_one_letter_code
_entity_poly.pdbx_strand_id
1 'polypeptide(L)'
;MQSLAEQLNALNPPLKHEIASQGDVIVFTLIDPARPAQVSRSLSKALVSNTELLYTVIRDAVNEIRELGCHPAITAEQIYPDDQAV
;
A
#
# COMPACT_ATOMS: atom_id res chain seq x y z
N MET A 1 -9.36 -7.61 5.56
CA MET A 1 -9.16 -6.44 4.68
C MET A 1 -9.24 -5.09 5.41
N GLN A 2 -9.76 -5.00 6.65
CA GLN A 2 -9.73 -3.75 7.44
C GLN A 2 -8.28 -3.32 7.81
N SER A 3 -7.35 -4.28 7.92
CA SER A 3 -5.98 -4.05 8.38
C SER A 3 -5.13 -3.13 7.49
N LEU A 4 -5.26 -3.16 6.15
CA LEU A 4 -4.40 -2.38 5.26
C LEU A 4 -4.75 -0.89 5.27
N ALA A 5 -6.05 -0.58 5.24
CA ALA A 5 -6.55 0.78 5.30
C ALA A 5 -6.10 1.50 6.58
N GLU A 6 -6.19 0.79 7.71
CA GLU A 6 -5.76 1.28 9.03
C GLU A 6 -4.24 1.48 9.08
N GLN A 7 -3.47 0.55 8.54
CA GLN A 7 -2.01 0.67 8.46
C GLN A 7 -1.57 1.88 7.63
N LEU A 8 -2.16 2.09 6.45
CA LEU A 8 -1.84 3.24 5.59
C LEU A 8 -2.22 4.58 6.25
N ASN A 9 -3.30 4.59 7.03
CA ASN A 9 -3.72 5.77 7.78
C ASN A 9 -2.87 6.02 9.05
N ALA A 10 -2.24 4.98 9.59
CA ALA A 10 -1.32 5.08 10.73
C ALA A 10 0.09 5.55 10.32
N LEU A 11 0.40 5.60 9.02
CA LEU A 11 1.65 6.15 8.52
C LEU A 11 1.76 7.65 8.83
N ASN A 12 2.99 8.12 9.00
CA ASN A 12 3.31 9.54 9.10
C ASN A 12 4.21 9.96 7.91
N PRO A 13 3.70 10.68 6.90
CA PRO A 13 2.32 11.16 6.75
C PRO A 13 1.32 10.04 6.38
N PRO A 14 0.01 10.22 6.67
CA PRO A 14 -1.01 9.24 6.34
C PRO A 14 -1.25 9.22 4.84
N LEU A 15 -1.43 8.02 4.28
CA LEU A 15 -1.73 7.84 2.85
C LEU A 15 -3.19 7.47 2.66
N LYS A 16 -3.87 8.16 1.75
CA LYS A 16 -5.17 7.73 1.25
C LYS A 16 -4.97 6.62 0.24
N HIS A 17 -5.95 5.72 0.13
CA HIS A 17 -5.92 4.65 -0.84
C HIS A 17 -7.28 4.50 -1.53
N GLU A 18 -7.24 4.09 -2.79
CA GLU A 18 -8.40 3.73 -3.59
C GLU A 18 -8.15 2.36 -4.23
N ILE A 19 -9.19 1.53 -4.26
CA ILE A 19 -9.12 0.18 -4.83
C ILE A 19 -10.19 0.07 -5.91
N ALA A 20 -9.77 -0.16 -7.14
CA ALA A 20 -10.66 -0.34 -8.28
C ALA A 20 -10.46 -1.73 -8.88
N SER A 21 -11.55 -2.47 -9.08
CA SER A 21 -11.52 -3.73 -9.84
C SER A 21 -11.79 -3.45 -11.31
N GLN A 22 -10.86 -3.82 -12.18
CA GLN A 22 -10.99 -3.74 -13.64
C GLN A 22 -10.87 -5.15 -14.22
N GLY A 23 -12.00 -5.81 -14.41
CA GLY A 23 -12.04 -7.19 -14.90
C GLY A 23 -11.34 -8.15 -13.93
N ASP A 24 -10.26 -8.77 -14.40
CA ASP A 24 -9.45 -9.73 -13.62
C ASP A 24 -8.27 -9.06 -12.86
N VAL A 25 -8.19 -7.73 -12.89
CA VAL A 25 -7.12 -6.97 -12.25
C VAL A 25 -7.70 -6.08 -11.16
N ILE A 26 -6.99 -5.98 -10.04
CA ILE A 26 -7.22 -4.98 -9.00
C ILE A 26 -6.16 -3.89 -9.14
N VAL A 27 -6.61 -2.66 -9.21
CA VAL A 27 -5.77 -1.46 -9.21
C VAL A 27 -5.86 -0.83 -7.84
N PHE A 28 -4.70 -0.68 -7.19
CA PHE A 28 -4.51 0.02 -5.93
C PHE A 28 -3.87 1.36 -6.24
N THR A 29 -4.51 2.45 -5.87
CA THR A 29 -3.97 3.81 -5.99
C THR A 29 -3.71 4.34 -4.60
N LEU A 30 -2.49 4.77 -4.33
CA LEU A 30 -2.09 5.48 -3.12
C LEU A 30 -2.00 6.96 -3.44
N ILE A 31 -2.51 7.79 -2.53
CA ILE A 31 -2.60 9.24 -2.71
C ILE A 31 -2.03 9.90 -1.46
N ASP A 32 -1.06 10.78 -1.66
CA ASP A 32 -0.56 11.65 -0.60
C ASP A 32 -1.56 12.79 -0.40
N PRO A 33 -2.18 12.96 0.78
CA PRO A 33 -3.10 14.06 1.01
C PRO A 33 -2.36 15.41 1.19
N ALA A 34 -1.08 15.39 1.54
CA ALA A 34 -0.28 16.59 1.78
C ALA A 34 0.35 17.14 0.49
N ARG A 35 0.43 16.33 -0.57
CA ARG A 35 1.07 16.69 -1.85
C ARG A 35 0.26 16.15 -3.04
N PRO A 36 0.33 16.75 -4.23
CA PRO A 36 -0.31 16.22 -5.42
C PRO A 36 0.47 15.02 -6.00
N ALA A 37 0.77 14.02 -5.16
CA ALA A 37 1.46 12.79 -5.54
C ALA A 37 0.50 11.62 -5.42
N GLN A 38 0.50 10.75 -6.42
CA GLN A 38 -0.25 9.50 -6.41
C GLN A 38 0.54 8.41 -7.13
N VAL A 39 0.40 7.18 -6.65
CA VAL A 39 1.06 6.00 -7.21
C VAL A 39 0.01 4.92 -7.38
N SER A 40 -0.07 4.34 -8.58
CA SER A 40 -0.99 3.22 -8.86
C SER A 40 -0.21 1.94 -9.14
N ARG A 41 -0.71 0.83 -8.61
CA ARG A 41 -0.23 -0.53 -8.88
C ARG A 41 -1.38 -1.42 -9.29
N SER A 42 -1.11 -2.32 -10.22
CA SER A 42 -2.08 -3.30 -10.68
C SER A 42 -1.62 -4.69 -10.28
N LEU A 43 -2.56 -5.50 -9.80
CA LEU A 43 -2.31 -6.89 -9.41
C LEU A 43 -3.48 -7.75 -9.88
N SER A 44 -3.20 -8.86 -10.55
CA SER A 44 -4.25 -9.81 -10.95
C SER A 44 -4.99 -10.34 -9.73
N LYS A 45 -6.32 -10.50 -9.82
CA LYS A 45 -7.16 -11.03 -8.74
C LYS A 45 -6.69 -12.37 -8.23
N ALA A 46 -6.21 -13.24 -9.13
CA ALA A 46 -5.61 -14.53 -8.77
C ALA A 46 -4.38 -14.39 -7.86
N LEU A 47 -3.65 -13.28 -7.95
CA LEU A 47 -2.45 -13.00 -7.18
C LEU A 47 -2.74 -12.20 -5.89
N VAL A 48 -3.92 -11.57 -5.78
CA VAL A 48 -4.34 -10.84 -4.58
C VAL A 48 -4.52 -11.79 -3.39
N SER A 49 -4.84 -13.06 -3.64
CA SER A 49 -4.87 -14.12 -2.62
C SER A 49 -3.49 -14.44 -2.05
N ASN A 50 -2.41 -14.07 -2.74
CA ASN A 50 -1.06 -14.14 -2.20
C ASN A 50 -0.79 -12.87 -1.38
N THR A 51 -1.09 -12.97 -0.08
CA THR A 51 -0.93 -11.88 0.88
C THR A 51 0.49 -11.32 0.92
N GLU A 52 1.51 -12.17 0.77
CA GLU A 52 2.90 -11.74 0.79
C GLU A 52 3.24 -10.84 -0.41
N LEU A 53 2.82 -11.28 -1.59
CA LEU A 53 2.97 -10.53 -2.83
C LEU A 53 2.19 -9.21 -2.76
N LEU A 54 0.95 -9.25 -2.27
CA LEU A 54 0.12 -8.06 -2.11
C LEU A 54 0.83 -7.00 -1.26
N TYR A 55 1.27 -7.36 -0.06
CA TYR A 55 1.95 -6.40 0.82
C TYR A 55 3.29 -5.93 0.27
N THR A 56 4.02 -6.79 -0.45
CA THR A 56 5.26 -6.37 -1.14
C THR A 56 4.97 -5.30 -2.19
N VAL A 57 3.94 -5.49 -3.01
CA VAL A 57 3.50 -4.51 -4.02
C VAL A 57 3.03 -3.21 -3.36
N ILE A 58 2.28 -3.29 -2.26
CA ILE A 58 1.84 -2.11 -1.52
C ILE A 58 3.03 -1.36 -0.91
N ARG A 59 3.99 -2.06 -0.29
CA ARG A 59 5.16 -1.44 0.33
C ARG A 59 6.02 -0.72 -0.71
N ASP A 60 6.22 -1.34 -1.87
CA ASP A 60 6.91 -0.71 -3.00
C ASP A 60 6.21 0.59 -3.42
N ALA A 61 4.89 0.57 -3.58
CA ALA A 61 4.10 1.75 -3.91
C ALA A 61 4.17 2.84 -2.82
N VAL A 62 4.17 2.45 -1.54
CA VAL A 62 4.31 3.39 -0.42
C VAL A 62 5.71 4.01 -0.40
N ASN A 63 6.75 3.23 -0.70
CA ASN A 63 8.11 3.75 -0.78
C ASN A 63 8.29 4.71 -1.95
N GLU A 64 7.69 4.40 -3.10
CA GLU A 64 7.69 5.29 -4.27
C GLU A 64 7.03 6.64 -3.94
N ILE A 65 5.83 6.63 -3.37
CA ILE A 65 5.15 7.89 -3.02
C ILE A 65 5.87 8.66 -1.91
N ARG A 66 6.52 7.95 -0.97
CA ARG A 66 7.33 8.57 0.08
C ARG A 66 8.61 9.18 -0.47
N GLU A 67 9.25 8.56 -1.44
CA GLU A 67 10.41 9.13 -2.14
C GLU A 67 10.04 10.46 -2.80
N LEU A 68 8.89 10.52 -3.50
CA LEU A 68 8.33 11.77 -4.06
C LEU A 68 8.06 12.83 -2.98
N GLY A 69 7.72 12.39 -1.78
CA GLY A 69 7.51 13.24 -0.60
C GLY A 69 8.79 13.63 0.16
N CYS A 70 9.97 13.11 -0.22
CA CYS A 70 11.20 13.17 0.56
C CYS A 70 11.04 12.58 1.99
N HIS A 71 10.20 11.56 2.13
CA HIS A 71 9.98 10.82 3.37
C HIS A 71 10.84 9.55 3.41
N PRO A 72 11.24 9.08 4.61
CA PRO A 72 11.99 7.84 4.74
C PRO A 72 11.16 6.65 4.26
N ALA A 73 11.82 5.74 3.54
CA ALA A 73 11.24 4.46 3.14
C ALA A 73 10.76 3.67 4.36
N ILE A 74 9.65 2.97 4.19
CA ILE A 74 9.12 2.05 5.18
C ILE A 74 9.73 0.66 5.05
N THR A 75 9.95 0.03 6.20
CA THR A 75 10.38 -1.37 6.27
C THR A 75 9.19 -2.32 6.29
N ALA A 76 9.47 -3.61 6.18
CA ALA A 76 8.45 -4.65 6.28
C ALA A 76 7.64 -4.56 7.58
N GLU A 77 8.30 -4.24 8.69
CA GLU A 77 7.71 -4.15 10.03
C GLU A 77 6.64 -3.04 10.14
N GLN A 78 6.67 -2.03 9.27
CA GLN A 78 5.72 -0.91 9.27
C GLN A 78 4.46 -1.18 8.45
N ILE A 79 4.52 -2.11 7.48
CA ILE A 79 3.37 -2.63 6.74
C ILE A 79 3.38 -4.15 6.86
N TYR A 80 3.38 -4.69 8.08
CA TYR A 80 3.10 -6.11 8.43
C TYR A 80 2.97 -6.27 9.96
N PRO A 81 1.82 -5.97 10.60
CA PRO A 81 1.67 -6.24 12.02
C PRO A 81 0.93 -7.55 12.35
N ASP A 82 0.32 -8.24 11.37
CA ASP A 82 -0.52 -9.43 11.65
C ASP A 82 0.21 -10.78 11.64
N ASP A 83 1.51 -10.83 11.29
CA ASP A 83 2.31 -12.08 11.27
C ASP A 83 3.45 -12.06 12.31
N GLN A 84 3.24 -11.36 13.44
CA GLN A 84 4.08 -11.42 14.63
C GLN A 84 3.25 -11.88 15.85
N ALA A 85 2.36 -12.85 15.65
CA ALA A 85 1.84 -13.67 16.73
C ALA A 85 2.63 -14.99 16.77
N VAL A 86 3.80 -14.93 17.42
CA VAL A 86 4.45 -16.11 18.00
C VAL A 86 3.66 -16.61 19.20
#